data_AF-A0A3N5AQL8-F1
#
_entry.id   AF-A0A3N5AQL8-F1
#
_cell.length_a   1.000
_cell.length_b   1.000
_cell.length_c   1.000
_cell.angle_alpha   90.00
_cell.angle_beta   90.00
_cell.angle_gamma   90.00
#
_symmetry.space_group_name_H-M   'P 1'
#
loop_
_entity.id
_entity.type
_entity.pdbx_description
1 polymer ?
#
loop_
_entity_poly.entity_id
_entity_poly.type
_entity_poly.pdbx_seq_one_letter_code
_entity_poly.pdbx_strand_id
1 'polypeptide(L)'
;MHGFFAGLVDGMTLLLNWLYGVTGALGIPNYGLAIILLTILVKVVLYPLNYKQMHSMLAMQRLQPRLKEIQEKYRKDPQKLQQKVMELYQEHGINPMSGCLPLLIQLPILIALYRSLLNLFSRPGVENLHFLWISNLGHKGITSPTDIILPLLAGATTYWQMKITPQGGGQQEMQRVMTLTMPLFIMWITTTLPAGLGLYWVVYNILTIIQQYMMNRRLFAREKEAVEGEGSR
;
A
#
# COMPACT_ATOMS: atom_id res chain seq x y z
N MET A 1 10.38 -3.19 26.50
CA MET A 1 9.81 -4.32 25.75
C MET A 1 10.96 -5.02 25.05
N HIS A 2 11.53 -6.09 25.61
CA HIS A 2 12.57 -6.86 24.93
C HIS A 2 11.90 -7.99 24.13
N GLY A 3 12.01 -7.95 22.81
CA GLY A 3 11.40 -8.94 21.92
C GLY A 3 11.60 -8.60 20.45
N PHE A 4 11.18 -9.50 19.56
CA PHE A 4 11.28 -9.36 18.09
C PHE A 4 10.85 -7.98 17.57
N PHE A 5 9.76 -7.43 18.12
CA PHE A 5 9.28 -6.09 17.76
C PHE A 5 10.23 -4.95 18.11
N ALA A 6 10.97 -5.05 19.23
CA ALA A 6 11.97 -4.05 19.58
C ALA A 6 13.14 -4.10 18.60
N GLY A 7 13.64 -5.30 18.29
CA GLY A 7 14.70 -5.48 17.28
C GLY A 7 14.28 -4.94 15.90
N LEU A 8 13.01 -5.10 15.53
CA LEU A 8 12.48 -4.56 14.27
C LEU A 8 12.44 -3.01 14.30
N VAL A 9 12.00 -2.40 15.41
CA VAL A 9 12.01 -0.93 15.58
C VAL A 9 13.45 -0.38 15.59
N ASP A 10 14.36 -1.05 16.28
CA ASP A 10 15.77 -0.65 16.38
C ASP A 10 16.45 -0.76 15.00
N GLY A 11 16.21 -1.85 14.28
CA GLY A 11 16.67 -2.03 12.91
C GLY A 11 16.12 -0.97 11.96
N MET A 12 14.83 -0.64 12.07
CA MET A 12 14.21 0.45 11.29
C MET A 12 14.86 1.80 11.60
N THR A 13 15.15 2.07 12.87
CA THR A 13 15.79 3.31 13.31
C THR A 13 17.23 3.41 12.82
N LEU A 14 17.99 2.33 12.91
CA LEU A 14 19.34 2.26 12.39
C LEU A 14 19.35 2.49 10.88
N LEU A 15 18.44 1.84 10.16
CA LEU A 15 18.30 1.98 8.72
C LEU A 15 17.93 3.41 8.31
N LEU A 16 16.98 4.04 9.01
CA LEU A 16 16.59 5.43 8.74
C LEU A 16 17.77 6.41 8.97
N ASN A 17 18.52 6.24 10.05
CA ASN A 17 19.70 7.07 10.32
C ASN A 17 20.82 6.83 9.30
N TRP A 18 21.01 5.59 8.87
CA TRP A 18 21.96 5.26 7.81
C TRP A 18 21.57 5.93 6.49
N LEU A 19 20.28 5.90 6.12
CA LEU A 19 19.76 6.59 4.94
C LEU A 19 19.88 8.11 5.05
N TYR A 20 19.72 8.68 6.24
CA TYR A 20 20.02 10.09 6.48
C TYR A 20 21.52 10.40 6.29
N GLY A 21 22.41 9.50 6.70
CA GLY A 21 23.85 9.60 6.39
C GLY A 21 24.12 9.62 4.88
N VAL A 22 23.39 8.81 4.11
CA VAL A 22 23.47 8.82 2.63
C VAL A 22 23.00 10.16 2.06
N THR A 23 21.93 10.76 2.57
CA THR A 23 21.48 12.08 2.10
C THR A 23 22.48 13.18 2.45
N GLY A 24 23.14 13.07 3.61
CA GLY A 24 24.27 13.92 3.98
C GLY A 24 25.47 13.78 3.05
N ALA A 25 25.84 12.55 2.67
CA ALA A 25 26.92 12.28 1.71
C ALA A 25 26.63 12.82 0.30
N LEU A 26 25.35 12.95 -0.07
CA LEU A 26 24.88 13.61 -1.29
C LEU A 26 24.85 15.15 -1.17
N GLY A 27 25.24 15.72 -0.03
CA GLY A 27 25.29 17.16 0.22
C GLY A 27 23.95 17.78 0.65
N ILE A 28 22.91 16.98 0.86
CA ILE A 28 21.56 17.46 1.22
C ILE A 28 21.03 16.65 2.41
N PRO A 29 21.57 16.85 3.63
CA PRO A 29 21.13 16.13 4.82
C PRO A 29 19.65 16.43 5.09
N ASN A 30 18.79 15.43 4.92
CA ASN A 30 17.34 15.62 5.04
C ASN A 30 16.61 14.32 5.41
N TYR A 31 15.82 14.35 6.48
CA TYR A 31 15.07 13.18 6.93
C TYR A 31 13.88 12.84 6.04
N GLY A 32 13.30 13.81 5.33
CA GLY A 32 12.25 13.56 4.34
C GLY A 32 12.77 12.74 3.16
N LEU A 33 13.95 13.08 2.65
CA LEU A 33 14.65 12.28 1.64
C LEU A 33 15.01 10.88 2.18
N ALA A 34 15.46 10.78 3.44
CA ALA A 34 15.73 9.49 4.07
C ALA A 34 14.47 8.59 4.14
N ILE A 35 13.31 9.17 4.46
CA ILE A 35 12.01 8.46 4.44
C ILE A 35 11.64 8.02 3.03
N ILE A 36 11.87 8.85 2.00
CA ILE A 36 11.62 8.47 0.60
C ILE A 36 12.51 7.29 0.20
N LEU A 37 13.81 7.36 0.47
CA LEU A 37 14.75 6.28 0.16
C LEU A 37 14.38 4.99 0.90
N LEU A 38 13.97 5.10 2.17
CA LEU A 38 13.49 3.97 2.95
C LEU A 38 12.27 3.31 2.27
N THR A 39 11.33 4.13 1.82
CA THR A 39 10.10 3.66 1.16
C THR A 39 10.43 2.92 -0.14
N ILE A 40 11.36 3.46 -0.94
CA ILE A 40 11.85 2.81 -2.16
C ILE A 40 12.52 1.48 -1.82
N LEU A 41 13.39 1.45 -0.82
CA LEU A 41 14.09 0.24 -0.41
C LEU A 41 13.11 -0.86 0.05
N VAL A 42 12.13 -0.50 0.91
CA VAL A 42 11.07 -1.43 1.34
C VAL A 42 10.31 -1.96 0.13
N LYS A 43 9.95 -1.09 -0.83
CA LYS A 43 9.26 -1.51 -2.05
C LYS A 43 10.08 -2.47 -2.92
N VAL A 44 11.38 -2.24 -3.05
CA VAL A 44 12.28 -3.13 -3.80
C VAL A 44 12.38 -4.49 -3.12
N VAL A 45 12.59 -4.53 -1.81
CA VAL A 45 12.66 -5.78 -1.03
C VAL A 45 11.35 -6.57 -1.11
N LEU A 46 10.20 -5.87 -1.04
CA LEU A 46 8.88 -6.50 -1.10
C LEU A 46 8.36 -6.70 -2.53
N TYR A 47 9.09 -6.27 -3.56
CA TYR A 47 8.67 -6.38 -4.96
C TYR A 47 8.23 -7.80 -5.38
N PRO A 48 9.01 -8.88 -5.16
CA PRO A 48 8.64 -10.22 -5.62
C PRO A 48 7.34 -10.72 -4.97
N LEU A 49 7.13 -10.34 -3.72
CA LEU A 49 5.94 -10.69 -2.95
C LEU A 49 4.71 -9.92 -3.45
N ASN A 50 4.83 -8.59 -3.59
CA ASN A 50 3.77 -7.73 -4.13
C ASN A 50 3.38 -8.19 -5.54
N TYR A 51 4.35 -8.59 -6.38
CA TYR A 51 4.10 -9.12 -7.71
C TYR A 51 3.23 -10.38 -7.68
N LYS A 52 3.53 -11.36 -6.81
CA LYS A 52 2.72 -12.57 -6.63
C LYS A 52 1.29 -12.24 -6.14
N GLN A 53 1.17 -11.32 -5.19
CA GLN A 53 -0.13 -10.88 -4.67
C GLN A 53 -1.00 -10.28 -5.77
N MET A 54 -0.45 -9.38 -6.57
CA MET A 54 -1.19 -8.70 -7.63
C MET A 54 -1.60 -9.66 -8.76
N HIS A 55 -0.76 -10.64 -9.10
CA HIS A 55 -1.14 -11.73 -10.02
C HIS A 55 -2.36 -12.51 -9.52
N SER A 56 -2.39 -12.86 -8.23
CA SER A 56 -3.56 -13.53 -7.65
C SER A 56 -4.81 -12.65 -7.69
N MET A 57 -4.68 -11.33 -7.53
CA MET A 57 -5.82 -10.41 -7.62
C MET A 57 -6.40 -10.31 -9.03
N LEU A 58 -5.54 -10.35 -10.05
CA LEU A 58 -5.98 -10.37 -11.45
C LEU A 58 -6.68 -11.68 -11.81
N ALA A 59 -6.18 -12.82 -11.32
CA ALA A 59 -6.85 -14.10 -11.49
C ALA A 59 -8.26 -14.08 -10.85
N MET A 60 -8.40 -13.49 -9.66
CA MET A 60 -9.72 -13.27 -9.04
C MET A 60 -10.62 -12.34 -9.87
N GLN A 61 -10.05 -11.30 -10.48
CA GLN A 61 -10.82 -10.38 -11.33
C GLN A 61 -11.42 -11.10 -12.54
N ARG A 62 -10.67 -12.02 -13.18
CA ARG A 62 -11.16 -12.82 -14.31
C ARG A 62 -12.36 -13.71 -13.95
N LEU A 63 -12.48 -14.10 -12.68
CA LEU A 63 -13.60 -14.90 -12.18
C LEU A 63 -14.84 -14.08 -11.81
N GLN A 64 -14.79 -12.74 -11.86
CA GLN A 64 -15.94 -11.90 -11.51
C GLN A 64 -17.26 -12.27 -12.24
N PRO A 65 -17.28 -12.61 -13.54
CA PRO A 65 -18.52 -12.98 -14.23
C PRO A 65 -19.19 -14.21 -13.60
N ARG A 66 -18.43 -15.30 -13.41
CA ARG A 66 -18.91 -16.53 -12.76
C ARG A 66 -19.32 -16.28 -11.30
N LEU A 67 -18.59 -15.40 -10.63
CA LEU A 67 -18.90 -15.03 -9.26
C LEU A 67 -20.26 -14.33 -9.16
N LYS A 68 -20.61 -13.46 -10.11
CA LYS A 68 -21.94 -12.83 -10.18
C LYS A 68 -23.04 -13.84 -10.42
N GLU A 69 -22.83 -14.81 -11.32
CA GLU A 69 -23.80 -15.89 -11.57
C GLU A 69 -24.09 -16.71 -10.29
N ILE A 70 -23.04 -17.06 -9.54
CA ILE A 70 -23.18 -17.76 -8.25
C ILE A 70 -23.98 -16.88 -7.25
N GLN A 71 -23.67 -15.59 -7.19
CA GLN A 71 -24.35 -14.67 -6.28
C GLN A 71 -25.83 -14.50 -6.59
N GLU A 72 -26.19 -14.42 -7.87
CA GLU A 72 -27.57 -14.35 -8.31
C GLU A 72 -28.32 -15.66 -8.01
N LYS A 73 -27.69 -16.80 -8.31
CA LYS A 73 -28.29 -18.13 -8.12
C LYS A 73 -28.54 -18.48 -6.65
N TYR A 74 -27.63 -18.09 -5.75
CA TYR A 74 -27.69 -18.43 -4.32
C TYR A 74 -28.01 -17.22 -3.43
N ARG A 75 -28.60 -16.15 -3.98
CA ARG A 75 -28.92 -14.91 -3.23
C ARG A 75 -29.74 -15.15 -1.95
N LYS A 76 -30.60 -16.17 -1.95
CA LYS A 76 -31.47 -16.53 -0.82
C LYS A 76 -30.84 -17.50 0.18
N ASP A 77 -29.64 -18.01 -0.10
CA ASP A 77 -28.94 -19.01 0.71
C ASP A 77 -27.48 -18.57 0.94
N PRO A 78 -27.22 -17.76 1.97
CA PRO A 78 -25.89 -17.19 2.21
C PRO A 78 -24.84 -18.26 2.56
N GLN A 79 -25.25 -19.37 3.19
CA GLN A 79 -24.33 -20.47 3.50
C GLN A 79 -23.86 -21.15 2.21
N LYS A 80 -24.81 -21.48 1.32
CA LYS A 80 -24.49 -22.12 0.04
C LYS A 80 -23.76 -21.19 -0.92
N LEU A 81 -24.06 -19.90 -0.87
CA LEU A 81 -23.31 -18.87 -1.59
C LEU A 81 -21.84 -18.86 -1.17
N GLN A 82 -21.54 -18.81 0.14
CA GLN A 82 -20.16 -18.81 0.61
C GLN A 82 -19.42 -20.09 0.21
N GLN A 83 -20.08 -21.24 0.30
CA GLN A 83 -19.52 -22.53 -0.11
C GLN A 83 -19.16 -22.55 -1.61
N LYS A 84 -20.10 -22.14 -2.47
CA LYS A 84 -19.90 -22.14 -3.93
C LYS A 84 -18.88 -21.13 -4.41
N VAL A 85 -18.77 -19.98 -3.73
CA VAL A 85 -17.70 -19.01 -3.98
C VAL A 85 -16.34 -19.61 -3.64
N MET A 86 -16.21 -20.30 -2.51
CA MET A 86 -14.96 -20.94 -2.11
C MET A 86 -14.58 -22.08 -3.07
N GLU A 87 -15.54 -22.91 -3.47
CA GLU A 87 -15.35 -24.00 -4.44
C GLU A 87 -14.85 -23.45 -5.79
N LEU A 88 -15.46 -22.37 -6.30
CA LEU A 88 -15.00 -21.69 -7.52
C LEU A 88 -13.54 -21.25 -7.41
N TYR A 89 -13.13 -20.66 -6.28
CA TYR A 89 -11.73 -20.25 -6.09
C TYR A 89 -10.78 -21.44 -6.00
N GLN A 90 -11.17 -22.53 -5.33
CA GLN A 90 -10.38 -23.75 -5.21
C GLN A 90 -10.19 -24.46 -6.55
N GLU A 91 -11.25 -24.58 -7.35
CA GLU A 91 -11.19 -25.16 -8.70
C GLU A 91 -10.18 -24.45 -9.62
N HIS A 92 -9.99 -23.15 -9.42
CA HIS A 92 -9.07 -22.33 -10.22
C HIS A 92 -7.71 -22.12 -9.51
N GLY A 93 -7.48 -22.76 -8.36
CA GLY A 93 -6.22 -22.66 -7.60
C GLY A 93 -5.94 -21.26 -7.05
N ILE A 94 -6.97 -20.45 -6.81
CA ILE A 94 -6.85 -19.06 -6.36
C ILE A 94 -7.11 -18.97 -4.86
N ASN A 95 -6.21 -18.29 -4.14
CA ASN A 95 -6.40 -18.04 -2.70
C ASN A 95 -6.97 -16.63 -2.45
N PRO A 96 -8.19 -16.50 -1.89
CA PRO A 96 -8.81 -15.19 -1.62
C PRO A 96 -8.04 -14.35 -0.59
N MET A 97 -7.27 -14.98 0.30
CA MET A 97 -6.44 -14.29 1.30
C MET A 97 -5.27 -13.52 0.68
N SER A 98 -4.91 -13.81 -0.57
CA SER A 98 -3.85 -13.09 -1.27
C SER A 98 -4.15 -11.59 -1.42
N GLY A 99 -5.42 -11.19 -1.38
CA GLY A 99 -5.84 -9.79 -1.46
C GLY A 99 -5.61 -8.97 -0.19
N CYS A 100 -5.58 -9.60 0.99
CA CYS A 100 -5.32 -8.91 2.27
C CYS A 100 -3.88 -9.09 2.78
N LEU A 101 -3.10 -9.99 2.16
CA LEU A 101 -1.70 -10.22 2.46
C LEU A 101 -0.81 -8.95 2.40
N PRO A 102 -0.99 -7.99 1.47
CA PRO A 102 -0.21 -6.75 1.48
C PRO A 102 -0.38 -5.97 2.78
N LEU A 103 -1.61 -5.91 3.31
CA LEU A 103 -1.91 -5.19 4.55
C LEU A 103 -1.23 -5.85 5.75
N LEU A 104 -1.29 -7.18 5.86
CA LEU A 104 -0.69 -7.92 6.97
C LEU A 104 0.83 -7.73 7.05
N ILE A 105 1.50 -7.65 5.91
CA ILE A 105 2.95 -7.45 5.84
C ILE A 105 3.32 -5.98 6.03
N GLN A 106 2.46 -5.07 5.57
CA GLN A 106 2.65 -3.64 5.72
C GLN A 106 2.49 -3.17 7.17
N LEU A 107 1.58 -3.78 7.95
CA LEU A 107 1.29 -3.37 9.33
C LEU A 107 2.53 -3.40 10.26
N PRO A 108 3.32 -4.48 10.35
CA PRO A 108 4.55 -4.49 11.14
C PRO A 108 5.55 -3.40 10.73
N ILE A 109 5.74 -3.19 9.42
CA ILE A 109 6.65 -2.18 8.88
C ILE A 109 6.17 -0.77 9.24
N LEU A 110 4.86 -0.52 9.12
CA LEU A 110 4.25 0.76 9.47
C LEU A 110 4.40 1.05 10.97
N ILE A 111 4.14 0.07 11.84
CA ILE A 111 4.30 0.21 13.30
C ILE A 111 5.76 0.48 13.65
N ALA A 112 6.70 -0.20 12.99
CA ALA A 112 8.12 -0.01 13.19
C ALA A 112 8.59 1.38 12.82
N LEU A 113 8.19 1.84 11.63
CA LEU A 113 8.51 3.17 11.15
C LEU A 113 7.87 4.23 12.04
N TYR A 114 6.60 4.08 12.42
CA TYR A 114 5.93 4.99 13.34
C TYR A 114 6.70 5.14 14.66
N ARG A 115 7.07 4.03 15.30
CA ARG A 115 7.84 4.06 16.55
C ARG A 115 9.24 4.63 16.37
N SER A 116 9.91 4.29 15.27
CA SER A 116 11.22 4.82 14.92
C SER A 116 11.18 6.34 14.76
N LEU A 117 10.19 6.85 14.03
CA LEU A 117 9.96 8.28 13.85
C LEU A 117 9.64 8.99 15.18
N LEU A 118 8.77 8.42 16.03
CA LEU A 118 8.50 8.98 17.35
C LEU A 118 9.76 9.06 18.22
N ASN A 119 10.58 8.00 18.22
CA ASN A 119 11.84 7.98 18.95
C ASN A 119 12.83 9.01 18.40
N LEU A 120 12.90 9.17 17.07
CA LEU A 120 13.73 10.17 16.41
C LEU A 120 13.30 11.59 16.81
N PHE A 121 12.01 11.91 16.70
CA PHE A 121 11.49 13.26 16.97
C PHE A 121 11.51 13.65 18.46
N SER A 122 11.62 12.66 19.35
CA SER A 122 11.75 12.88 20.79
C SER A 122 13.19 13.16 21.21
N ARG A 123 14.18 12.99 20.32
CA ARG A 123 15.59 13.29 20.61
C ARG A 123 15.82 14.80 20.53
N PRO A 124 16.44 15.42 21.55
CA PRO A 124 16.82 16.82 21.48
C PRO A 124 17.92 17.03 20.42
N GLY A 125 17.85 18.15 19.70
CA GLY A 125 18.88 18.54 18.73
C GLY A 125 18.80 17.88 17.35
N VAL A 126 17.67 17.22 17.01
CA VAL A 126 17.48 16.69 15.65
C VAL A 126 17.12 17.82 14.69
N GLU A 127 18.02 18.10 13.76
CA GLU A 127 17.85 19.09 12.69
C GLU A 127 17.37 18.44 11.38
N ASN A 128 17.10 19.26 10.36
CA ASN A 128 16.73 18.80 9.00
C ASN A 128 15.46 17.95 8.93
N LEU A 129 14.50 18.28 9.78
CA LEU A 129 13.16 17.69 9.82
C LEU A 129 12.17 18.33 8.85
N HIS A 130 12.59 19.25 7.99
CA HIS A 130 11.73 19.88 6.99
C HIS A 130 11.79 19.11 5.67
N PHE A 131 10.71 19.12 4.89
CA PHE A 131 10.69 18.55 3.54
C PHE A 131 9.65 19.23 2.65
N LEU A 132 10.08 19.89 1.59
CA LEU A 132 9.22 20.67 0.69
C LEU A 132 8.36 21.69 1.48
N TRP A 133 7.03 21.51 1.50
CA TRP A 133 6.08 22.33 2.26
C TRP A 133 5.92 21.89 3.73
N ILE A 134 6.43 20.72 4.11
CA ILE A 134 6.34 20.19 5.47
C ILE A 134 7.44 20.85 6.30
N SER A 135 7.03 21.68 7.26
CA SER A 135 7.99 22.41 8.10
C SER A 135 8.66 21.52 9.15
N ASN A 136 7.97 20.49 9.64
CA ASN A 136 8.51 19.54 10.62
C ASN A 136 7.87 18.14 10.48
N LEU A 137 8.64 17.13 10.10
CA LEU A 137 8.17 15.75 9.92
C LEU A 137 7.60 15.12 11.21
N GLY A 138 7.90 15.68 12.38
CA GLY A 138 7.39 15.23 13.67
C GLY A 138 6.08 15.87 14.13
N HIS A 139 5.65 16.98 13.53
CA HIS A 139 4.39 17.60 13.94
C HIS A 139 3.20 16.72 13.55
N LYS A 140 2.13 16.86 14.33
CA LYS A 140 0.84 16.21 14.12
C LYS A 140 -0.22 17.32 13.97
N GLY A 141 -1.30 17.00 13.28
CA GLY A 141 -2.38 17.95 13.03
C GLY A 141 -2.07 18.97 11.94
N ILE A 142 -3.03 19.86 11.72
CA ILE A 142 -2.92 20.99 10.81
C ILE A 142 -2.57 22.20 11.66
N THR A 143 -1.31 22.61 11.61
CA THR A 143 -0.78 23.77 12.35
C THR A 143 -0.58 24.98 11.45
N SER A 144 -0.31 24.73 10.17
CA SER A 144 -0.19 25.70 9.10
C SER A 144 -1.17 25.37 7.98
N PRO A 145 -1.67 26.36 7.21
CA PRO A 145 -2.48 26.11 6.02
C PRO A 145 -1.84 25.13 5.02
N THR A 146 -0.50 25.09 4.95
CA THR A 146 0.23 24.17 4.07
C THR A 146 0.17 22.71 4.50
N ASP A 147 -0.14 22.42 5.77
CA ASP A 147 -0.19 21.05 6.29
C ASP A 147 -1.35 20.25 5.69
N ILE A 148 -2.40 20.91 5.20
CA ILE A 148 -3.56 20.27 4.56
C ILE A 148 -3.19 19.55 3.25
N ILE A 149 -2.09 19.96 2.62
CA ILE A 149 -1.61 19.38 1.36
C ILE A 149 -1.30 17.90 1.56
N LEU A 150 -0.68 17.53 2.69
CA LEU A 150 -0.24 16.16 2.91
C LEU A 150 -1.42 15.17 3.08
N PRO A 151 -2.43 15.43 3.93
CA PRO A 151 -3.64 14.62 3.99
C PRO A 151 -4.36 14.54 2.64
N LEU A 152 -4.52 15.65 1.92
CA LEU A 152 -5.16 15.65 0.60
C LEU A 152 -4.42 14.76 -0.39
N LEU A 153 -3.09 14.83 -0.43
CA LEU A 153 -2.28 13.94 -1.26
C LEU A 153 -2.40 12.48 -0.81
N ALA A 154 -2.43 12.20 0.49
CA ALA A 154 -2.60 10.84 0.99
C ALA A 154 -3.96 10.25 0.60
N GLY A 155 -5.04 11.03 0.71
CA GLY A 155 -6.36 10.65 0.23
C GLY A 155 -6.40 10.44 -1.27
N ALA A 156 -5.94 11.42 -2.05
CA ALA A 156 -5.95 11.36 -3.51
C ALA A 156 -5.14 10.17 -4.06
N THR A 157 -3.94 9.93 -3.52
CA THR A 157 -3.11 8.79 -3.91
C THR A 157 -3.72 7.46 -3.48
N THR A 158 -4.36 7.38 -2.30
CA THR A 158 -5.07 6.17 -1.86
C THR A 158 -6.25 5.88 -2.77
N TYR A 159 -7.07 6.88 -3.08
CA TYR A 159 -8.19 6.75 -4.02
C TYR A 159 -7.71 6.25 -5.39
N TRP A 160 -6.67 6.87 -5.93
CA TRP A 160 -6.15 6.49 -7.23
C TRP A 160 -5.56 5.07 -7.21
N GLN A 161 -4.76 4.73 -6.21
CA GLN A 161 -4.25 3.37 -6.01
C GLN A 161 -5.39 2.35 -6.00
N MET A 162 -6.44 2.56 -5.20
CA MET A 162 -7.58 1.64 -5.12
C MET A 162 -8.36 1.55 -6.44
N LYS A 163 -8.42 2.63 -7.21
CA LYS A 163 -9.10 2.68 -8.52
C LYS A 163 -8.39 1.85 -9.59
N ILE A 164 -7.07 1.81 -9.58
CA ILE A 164 -6.28 1.05 -10.59
C ILE A 164 -5.92 -0.36 -10.14
N THR A 165 -6.04 -0.65 -8.85
CA THR A 165 -5.78 -1.98 -8.31
C THR A 165 -6.94 -2.89 -8.69
N PRO A 166 -6.68 -4.01 -9.38
CA PRO A 166 -7.67 -5.04 -9.66
C PRO A 166 -8.38 -5.48 -8.38
N GLN A 167 -9.68 -5.25 -8.30
CA GLN A 167 -10.46 -5.68 -7.15
C GLN A 167 -11.07 -7.05 -7.45
N GLY A 168 -10.76 -8.03 -6.61
CA GLY A 168 -11.36 -9.36 -6.62
C GLY A 168 -12.51 -9.44 -5.62
N GLY A 169 -13.54 -10.25 -5.91
CA GLY A 169 -14.67 -10.48 -5.01
C GLY A 169 -15.98 -9.87 -5.52
N GLY A 170 -17.10 -10.54 -5.22
CA GLY A 170 -18.39 -10.29 -5.86
C GLY A 170 -19.23 -9.21 -5.17
N GLN A 171 -18.72 -8.53 -4.15
CA GLN A 171 -19.46 -7.46 -3.48
C GLN A 171 -19.03 -6.11 -4.06
N GLN A 172 -19.53 -5.79 -5.24
CA GLN A 172 -19.25 -4.50 -5.92
C GLN A 172 -19.66 -3.29 -5.06
N GLU A 173 -20.72 -3.43 -4.26
CA GLU A 173 -21.18 -2.37 -3.35
C GLU A 173 -20.19 -2.14 -2.20
N MET A 174 -19.75 -3.20 -1.52
CA MET A 174 -18.72 -3.12 -0.47
C MET A 174 -17.43 -2.50 -1.01
N GLN A 175 -17.01 -2.92 -2.20
CA GLN A 175 -15.82 -2.38 -2.88
C GLN A 175 -15.95 -0.88 -3.18
N ARG A 176 -17.13 -0.43 -3.63
CA ARG A 176 -17.39 0.99 -3.91
C ARG A 176 -17.34 1.81 -2.63
N VAL A 177 -17.96 1.32 -1.55
CA VAL A 177 -17.89 1.97 -0.23
C VAL A 177 -16.44 2.06 0.24
N MET A 178 -15.67 0.96 0.20
CA MET A 178 -14.26 0.99 0.58
C MET A 178 -13.45 1.99 -0.25
N THR A 179 -13.65 2.00 -1.58
CA THR A 179 -12.89 2.88 -2.49
C THR A 179 -13.19 4.37 -2.25
N LEU A 180 -14.38 4.72 -1.74
CA LEU A 180 -14.74 6.11 -1.46
C LEU A 180 -14.48 6.52 -0.02
N THR A 181 -14.75 5.64 0.94
CA THR A 181 -14.64 5.94 2.38
C THR A 181 -13.22 5.80 2.89
N MET A 182 -12.43 4.83 2.42
CA MET A 182 -11.04 4.65 2.90
C MET A 182 -10.14 5.85 2.60
N PRO A 183 -10.17 6.48 1.41
CA PRO A 183 -9.40 7.70 1.16
C PRO A 183 -9.71 8.81 2.16
N LEU A 184 -10.99 9.03 2.50
CA LEU A 184 -11.40 10.02 3.49
C LEU A 184 -10.88 9.66 4.89
N PHE A 185 -10.94 8.38 5.24
CA PHE A 185 -10.38 7.87 6.50
C PHE A 185 -8.85 8.06 6.57
N ILE A 186 -8.13 7.82 5.47
CA ILE A 186 -6.68 8.07 5.38
C ILE A 186 -6.37 9.56 5.46
N MET A 187 -7.16 10.43 4.83
CA MET A 187 -7.02 11.88 5.00
C MET A 187 -7.12 12.25 6.48
N TRP A 188 -8.12 11.74 7.19
CA TRP A 188 -8.26 12.00 8.62
C TRP A 188 -7.10 11.41 9.44
N ILE A 189 -6.74 10.14 9.25
CA ILE A 189 -5.65 9.48 9.98
C ILE A 189 -4.32 10.22 9.80
N THR A 190 -4.00 10.65 8.57
CA THR A 190 -2.74 11.33 8.30
C THR A 190 -2.61 12.68 9.01
N THR A 191 -3.74 13.32 9.38
CA THR A 191 -3.70 14.49 10.29
C THR A 191 -3.40 14.10 11.74
N THR A 192 -3.68 12.88 12.17
CA THR A 192 -3.46 12.44 13.57
C THR A 192 -2.06 11.88 13.80
N LEU A 193 -1.38 11.47 12.73
CA LEU A 193 -0.06 10.88 12.72
C LEU A 193 1.03 11.94 12.45
N PRO A 194 2.31 11.67 12.78
CA PRO A 194 3.41 12.54 12.41
C PRO A 194 3.51 12.71 10.89
N ALA A 195 3.80 13.93 10.43
CA ALA A 195 3.88 14.25 9.00
C ALA A 195 4.86 13.35 8.22
N GLY A 196 5.94 12.87 8.85
CA GLY A 196 6.88 11.92 8.23
C GLY A 196 6.25 10.56 7.89
N LEU A 197 5.27 10.12 8.67
CA LEU A 197 4.51 8.90 8.35
C LEU A 197 3.51 9.14 7.22
N GLY A 198 2.91 10.33 7.15
CA GLY A 198 2.10 10.75 6.01
C GLY A 198 2.92 10.81 4.72
N LEU A 199 4.14 11.36 4.77
CA LEU A 199 5.07 11.38 3.64
C LEU A 199 5.38 9.97 3.15
N TYR A 200 5.73 9.05 4.06
CA TYR A 200 5.92 7.64 3.75
C TYR A 200 4.70 7.05 3.02
N TRP A 201 3.49 7.33 3.52
CA TRP A 201 2.25 6.81 2.93
C TRP A 201 2.04 7.29 1.48
N VAL A 202 2.20 8.59 1.24
CA VAL A 202 2.06 9.19 -0.10
C VAL A 202 3.07 8.59 -1.07
N VAL A 203 4.34 8.52 -0.67
CA VAL A 203 5.42 7.96 -1.50
C VAL A 203 5.17 6.48 -1.78
N TYR A 204 4.76 5.71 -0.76
CA TYR A 204 4.43 4.30 -0.90
C TYR A 204 3.29 4.09 -1.91
N ASN A 205 2.23 4.90 -1.84
CA ASN A 205 1.11 4.83 -2.78
C ASN A 205 1.53 5.18 -4.19
N ILE A 206 2.32 6.24 -4.39
CA ILE A 206 2.85 6.62 -5.71
C ILE A 206 3.67 5.48 -6.32
N LEU A 207 4.58 4.89 -5.56
CA LEU A 207 5.37 3.75 -6.01
C LEU A 207 4.48 2.54 -6.32
N THR A 208 3.44 2.31 -5.52
CA THR A 208 2.45 1.25 -5.80
C THR A 208 1.71 1.51 -7.10
N ILE A 209 1.33 2.76 -7.36
CA ILE A 209 0.62 3.16 -8.58
C ILE A 209 1.50 2.91 -9.81
N ILE A 210 2.76 3.33 -9.74
CA ILE A 210 3.75 3.09 -10.81
C ILE A 210 3.93 1.58 -11.03
N GLN A 211 4.11 0.80 -9.96
CA GLN A 211 4.24 -0.65 -10.02
C GLN A 211 3.00 -1.31 -10.65
N GLN A 212 1.80 -0.89 -10.26
CA GLN A 212 0.53 -1.40 -10.79
C GLN A 212 0.39 -1.10 -12.28
N TYR A 213 0.71 0.13 -12.70
CA TYR A 213 0.66 0.53 -14.10
C TYR A 213 1.62 -0.30 -14.96
N MET A 214 2.86 -0.46 -14.51
CA MET A 214 3.87 -1.29 -15.18
C MET A 214 3.41 -2.76 -15.28
N MET A 215 2.80 -3.29 -14.23
CA MET A 215 2.38 -4.69 -14.20
C MET A 215 1.14 -4.95 -15.06
N ASN A 216 0.12 -4.09 -14.99
CA ASN A 216 -1.07 -4.18 -15.83
C ASN A 216 -0.68 -4.19 -17.32
N ARG A 217 0.23 -3.30 -17.72
CA ARG A 217 0.73 -3.25 -19.11
C ARG A 217 1.40 -4.55 -19.55
N ARG A 218 2.23 -5.15 -18.69
CA ARG A 218 2.90 -6.44 -18.98
C ARG A 218 1.92 -7.61 -19.08
N LEU A 219 0.85 -7.58 -18.30
CA LEU A 219 -0.16 -8.63 -18.29
C LEU A 219 -1.06 -8.60 -19.50
N PHE A 220 -1.52 -7.42 -19.91
CA PHE A 220 -2.26 -7.25 -21.16
C PHE A 220 -1.42 -7.64 -22.38
N ALA A 221 -0.11 -7.35 -22.38
CA ALA A 221 0.79 -7.80 -23.44
C ALA A 221 0.86 -9.34 -23.54
N ARG A 222 1.01 -10.04 -22.41
CA ARG A 222 1.05 -11.51 -22.37
C ARG A 222 -0.27 -12.18 -22.77
N GLU A 223 -1.42 -11.61 -22.38
CA GLU A 223 -2.73 -12.11 -22.84
C GLU A 223 -2.88 -11.98 -24.35
N LYS A 224 -2.45 -10.84 -24.93
CA LYS A 224 -2.51 -10.61 -26.37
C LYS A 224 -1.63 -11.61 -27.14
N GLU A 225 -0.41 -11.86 -26.66
CA GLU A 225 0.50 -12.86 -27.23
C GLU A 225 -0.07 -14.29 -27.15
N ALA A 226 -0.76 -14.65 -26.07
CA ALA A 226 -1.39 -15.96 -25.93
C ALA A 226 -2.55 -16.16 -26.94
N VAL A 227 -3.39 -15.14 -27.12
CA VAL A 227 -4.51 -15.17 -28.08
C VAL A 227 -4.01 -15.19 -29.53
N GLU A 228 -2.97 -14.42 -29.87
CA GLU A 228 -2.38 -14.41 -31.21
C GLU A 228 -1.63 -15.72 -31.54
N GLY A 229 -1.04 -16.36 -30.53
CA GLY A 229 -0.37 -17.67 -30.66
C GLY A 229 -1.34 -18.85 -30.80
N GLU A 230 -2.55 -18.76 -30.22
CA GLU A 230 -3.61 -19.77 -30.38
C GLU A 230 -4.38 -19.60 -31.69
N GLY A 231 -4.54 -18.38 -32.20
CA GLY A 231 -5.18 -18.12 -33.51
C GLY A 231 -4.32 -18.46 -34.75
N SER A 232 -3.05 -18.81 -34.55
CA SER A 232 -2.09 -19.17 -35.61
C SER A 232 -1.78 -20.67 -35.69
N ARG A 233 -2.53 -21.51 -34.96
CA ARG A 233 -2.44 -22.98 -34.98
C ARG A 233 -3.77 -23.59 -35.41
#